data_AF-A0A367Q2T4-F1
#
_entry.id   AF-A0A367Q2T4-F1
#
_cell.length_a   1.000
_cell.length_b   1.000
_cell.length_c   1.000
_cell.angle_alpha   90.00
_cell.angle_beta   90.00
_cell.angle_gamma   90.00
#
_symmetry.space_group_name_H-M   'P 1'
#
loop_
_entity.id
_entity.type
_entity.pdbx_description
1 polymer ?
#
loop_
_entity_poly.entity_id
_entity_poly.type
_entity_poly.pdbx_seq_one_letter_code
_entity_poly.pdbx_strand_id
1 'polypeptide(L)'
;MIRYHKNRSWFGELWDKLDGSNSKRKLLLNGNLVSGQETLSSWILEISDSLRISQVALKVTQNSLLEARDAIRNHKQSLQKQEYAIVQLSDQLDELAQKVTTRLNNLEAQVHCLEVRIAANEDLDHIVTAWAAGQTYTNFPWAVQVALLAREVFSSSVMMYELETGDTERYRQLLVNKIIATRKQLPDSFFGLGDLLDQSCMRMTKDDQELTAALLEIRSVPQQRLVNTPHLFVIGTTLELATLPTEARPAKPAQSALALCRAQIGTISRTTDAREFITYVVEETANDCMAMMQ
;
A
#
# COMPACT_ATOMS: atom_id res chain seq x y z
N MET A 1 117.28 -65.81 40.57
CA MET A 1 117.15 -64.35 40.81
C MET A 1 115.69 -64.01 40.99
N ILE A 2 115.31 -63.39 42.14
CA ILE A 2 114.51 -62.15 42.31
C ILE A 2 113.29 -61.96 41.37
N ARG A 3 112.06 -61.56 41.77
CA ARG A 3 111.36 -61.20 43.02
C ARG A 3 109.89 -60.86 42.62
N TYR A 4 108.96 -61.03 43.59
CA TYR A 4 107.82 -60.13 43.94
C TYR A 4 106.65 -59.92 42.94
N HIS A 5 105.36 -59.78 43.34
CA HIS A 5 104.77 -59.46 44.65
C HIS A 5 103.23 -59.74 44.74
N LYS A 6 102.76 -60.09 45.96
CA LYS A 6 101.53 -59.67 46.72
C LYS A 6 100.12 -60.07 46.21
N ASN A 7 99.37 -60.92 46.95
CA ASN A 7 98.44 -60.65 48.10
C ASN A 7 97.06 -60.12 47.66
N ARG A 8 95.87 -60.57 48.13
CA ARG A 8 95.33 -61.29 49.32
C ARG A 8 94.05 -62.02 48.87
N SER A 9 93.78 -63.27 49.24
CA SER A 9 93.18 -63.78 50.50
C SER A 9 91.72 -63.35 50.78
N TRP A 10 90.77 -64.27 50.53
CA TRP A 10 89.55 -64.55 51.33
C TRP A 10 88.80 -65.80 50.79
N PHE A 11 89.53 -66.90 50.52
CA PHE A 11 88.95 -68.19 50.09
C PHE A 11 89.44 -69.36 50.96
N GLY A 12 89.81 -69.06 52.21
CA GLY A 12 90.37 -70.02 53.15
C GLY A 12 89.55 -70.05 54.42
N GLU A 13 88.30 -70.48 54.36
CA GLU A 13 87.58 -71.10 55.47
C GLU A 13 86.28 -71.70 54.94
N LEU A 14 85.97 -72.92 55.36
CA LEU A 14 84.79 -73.73 55.01
C LEU A 14 84.89 -74.63 53.78
N TRP A 15 86.05 -75.28 53.63
CA TRP A 15 86.11 -76.63 53.06
C TRP A 15 86.49 -77.63 54.15
N ASP A 16 85.61 -77.86 55.14
CA ASP A 16 85.65 -79.15 55.82
C ASP A 16 84.32 -79.58 56.43
N LYS A 17 83.86 -80.72 55.92
CA LYS A 17 82.87 -81.68 56.44
C LYS A 17 81.37 -81.33 56.44
N LEU A 18 80.63 -82.39 56.10
CA LEU A 18 79.19 -82.65 56.24
C LEU A 18 78.26 -82.26 55.07
N ASP A 19 77.91 -83.34 54.35
CA ASP A 19 76.54 -83.83 54.21
C ASP A 19 75.67 -83.28 53.07
N GLY A 20 75.15 -84.21 52.25
CA GLY A 20 73.84 -84.13 51.57
C GLY A 20 73.43 -82.88 50.76
N SER A 21 74.30 -81.94 50.41
CA SER A 21 73.87 -80.63 49.89
C SER A 21 73.52 -80.57 48.40
N ASN A 22 73.87 -81.60 47.61
CA ASN A 22 73.59 -81.62 46.17
C ASN A 22 72.09 -81.86 45.86
N SER A 23 71.36 -82.48 46.79
CA SER A 23 69.89 -82.62 46.70
C SER A 23 69.18 -81.33 47.10
N LYS A 24 69.65 -80.60 48.13
CA LYS A 24 69.06 -79.32 48.57
C LYS A 24 69.26 -78.18 47.57
N ARG A 25 70.40 -78.11 46.87
CA ARG A 25 70.61 -77.10 45.81
C ARG A 25 69.74 -77.39 44.59
N LYS A 26 69.57 -78.66 44.19
CA LYS A 26 68.58 -79.05 43.16
C LYS A 26 67.15 -78.84 43.61
N LEU A 27 66.82 -79.01 44.90
CA LEU A 27 65.49 -78.73 45.46
C LEU A 27 65.18 -77.24 45.53
N LEU A 28 66.16 -76.39 45.87
CA LEU A 28 66.02 -74.93 45.88
C LEU A 28 66.05 -74.34 44.47
N LEU A 29 66.80 -74.95 43.54
CA LEU A 29 66.85 -74.53 42.15
C LEU A 29 65.59 -74.99 41.40
N ASN A 30 65.12 -76.23 41.64
CA ASN A 30 63.80 -76.67 41.17
C ASN A 30 62.67 -75.90 41.86
N GLY A 31 62.78 -75.60 43.16
CA GLY A 31 61.80 -74.81 43.89
C GLY A 31 61.70 -73.38 43.36
N ASN A 32 62.82 -72.70 43.13
CA ASN A 32 62.84 -71.37 42.52
C ASN A 32 62.40 -71.39 41.05
N LEU A 33 62.70 -72.46 40.30
CA LEU A 33 62.25 -72.61 38.91
C LEU A 33 60.74 -72.87 38.83
N VAL A 34 60.22 -73.69 39.74
CA VAL A 34 58.78 -73.96 39.91
C VAL A 34 58.06 -72.70 40.36
N SER A 35 58.55 -72.00 41.38
CA SER A 35 57.97 -70.72 41.82
C SER A 35 58.08 -69.62 40.75
N GLY A 36 59.15 -69.62 39.95
CA GLY A 36 59.29 -68.72 38.80
C GLY A 36 58.30 -69.04 37.69
N GLN A 37 58.06 -70.32 37.40
CA GLN A 37 57.03 -70.76 36.46
C GLN A 37 55.61 -70.45 36.95
N GLU A 38 55.33 -70.62 38.25
CA GLU A 38 54.06 -70.24 38.86
C GLU A 38 53.82 -68.73 38.80
N THR A 39 54.86 -67.92 39.06
CA THR A 39 54.78 -66.45 38.98
C THR A 39 54.55 -65.98 37.53
N LEU A 40 55.25 -66.56 36.56
CA LEU A 40 55.02 -66.28 35.13
C LEU A 40 53.63 -66.72 34.68
N SER A 41 53.16 -67.88 35.14
CA SER A 41 51.80 -68.35 34.88
C SER A 41 50.76 -67.39 35.47
N SER A 42 50.98 -66.91 36.69
CA SER A 42 50.12 -65.91 37.33
C SER A 42 50.09 -64.60 36.55
N TRP A 43 51.25 -64.11 36.08
CA TRP A 43 51.34 -62.91 35.23
C TRP A 43 50.66 -63.07 33.89
N ILE A 44 50.80 -64.24 33.24
CA ILE A 44 50.14 -64.53 31.97
C ILE A 44 48.62 -64.56 32.16
N LEU A 45 48.13 -65.13 33.27
CA LEU A 45 46.71 -65.13 33.61
C LEU A 45 46.19 -63.71 33.86
N GLU A 46 46.94 -62.89 34.61
CA GLU A 46 46.58 -61.49 34.90
C GLU A 46 46.57 -60.63 33.61
N ILE A 47 47.54 -60.82 32.71
CA ILE A 47 47.58 -60.17 31.40
C ILE A 47 46.41 -60.65 30.52
N SER A 48 46.08 -61.94 30.55
CA SER A 48 44.95 -62.51 29.80
C SER A 48 43.61 -61.96 30.30
N ASP A 49 43.43 -61.83 31.61
CA ASP A 49 42.22 -61.25 32.18
C ASP A 49 42.12 -59.74 31.91
N SER A 50 43.24 -59.01 31.98
CA SER A 50 43.31 -57.59 31.60
C SER A 50 42.96 -57.37 30.12
N LEU A 51 43.46 -58.22 29.22
CA LEU A 51 43.10 -58.21 27.79
C LEU A 51 41.62 -58.51 27.58
N ARG A 52 41.05 -59.47 28.32
CA ARG A 52 39.62 -59.79 28.27
C ARG A 52 38.75 -58.62 28.75
N ILE A 53 39.13 -57.96 29.85
CA ILE A 53 38.46 -56.75 30.35
C ILE A 53 38.55 -55.62 29.32
N SER A 54 39.72 -55.43 28.71
CA SER A 54 39.94 -54.41 27.67
C SER A 54 39.10 -54.68 26.41
N GLN A 55 38.99 -55.94 25.98
CA GLN A 55 38.12 -56.33 24.85
C GLN A 55 36.64 -56.10 25.15
N VAL A 56 36.19 -56.39 26.37
CA VAL A 56 34.82 -56.07 26.81
C VAL A 56 34.60 -54.55 26.83
N ALA A 57 35.54 -53.77 27.36
CA ALA A 57 35.47 -52.31 27.36
C ALA A 57 35.46 -51.73 25.93
N LEU A 58 36.27 -52.27 25.01
CA LEU A 58 36.27 -51.94 23.59
C LEU A 58 34.92 -52.24 22.94
N LYS A 59 34.32 -53.38 23.24
CA LYS A 59 33.00 -53.75 22.73
C LYS A 59 31.90 -52.83 23.25
N VAL A 60 31.95 -52.46 24.54
CA VAL A 60 31.00 -51.51 25.15
C VAL A 60 31.14 -50.14 24.51
N THR A 61 32.36 -49.62 24.40
CA THR A 61 32.63 -48.32 23.76
C THR A 61 32.24 -48.30 22.29
N GLN A 62 32.47 -49.39 21.54
CA GLN A 62 32.01 -49.55 20.17
C GLN A 62 30.48 -49.50 20.06
N ASN A 63 29.76 -50.20 20.95
CA ASN A 63 28.30 -50.16 20.99
C ASN A 63 27.78 -48.76 21.32
N SER A 64 28.34 -48.09 22.32
CA SER A 64 27.97 -46.71 22.66
C SER A 64 28.24 -45.72 21.52
N LEU A 65 29.31 -45.91 20.75
CA LEU A 65 29.59 -45.10 19.56
C LEU A 65 28.58 -45.34 18.43
N LEU A 66 28.14 -46.60 18.24
CA LEU A 66 27.10 -46.92 17.27
C LEU A 66 25.75 -46.31 17.67
N GLU A 67 25.37 -46.43 18.94
CA GLU A 67 24.17 -45.80 19.49
C GLU A 67 24.21 -44.27 19.35
N ALA A 68 25.34 -43.64 19.68
CA ALA A 68 25.54 -42.20 19.51
C ALA A 68 25.45 -41.78 18.04
N ARG A 69 26.05 -42.55 17.13
CA ARG A 69 25.97 -42.28 15.68
C ARG A 69 24.54 -42.37 15.16
N ASP A 70 23.79 -43.39 15.58
CA ASP A 70 22.42 -43.59 15.14
C ASP A 70 21.50 -42.49 15.73
N ALA A 71 21.73 -42.07 16.97
CA ALA A 71 21.07 -40.91 17.57
C ALA A 71 21.38 -39.60 16.80
N ILE A 72 22.65 -39.34 16.45
CA ILE A 72 23.04 -38.19 15.63
C ILE A 72 22.35 -38.22 14.26
N ARG A 73 22.28 -39.40 13.63
CA ARG A 73 21.60 -39.57 12.34
C ARG A 73 20.10 -39.24 12.43
N ASN A 74 19.43 -39.73 13.47
CA ASN A 74 18.01 -39.44 13.70
C ASN A 74 17.79 -37.94 13.99
N HIS A 75 18.67 -37.32 14.76
CA HIS A 75 18.59 -35.90 15.06
C HIS A 75 18.78 -35.04 13.81
N LYS A 76 19.74 -35.40 12.94
CA LYS A 76 19.93 -34.75 11.63
C LYS A 76 18.68 -34.84 10.76
N GLN A 77 18.02 -35.99 10.70
CA GLN A 77 16.78 -36.14 9.94
C GLN A 77 15.64 -35.30 10.52
N SER A 78 15.53 -35.21 11.85
CA SER A 78 14.55 -34.36 12.51
C SER A 78 14.79 -32.87 12.22
N LEU A 79 16.05 -32.42 12.28
CA LEU A 79 16.43 -31.05 11.93
C LEU A 79 16.07 -30.72 10.48
N GLN A 80 16.32 -31.62 9.53
CA GLN A 80 15.94 -31.42 8.13
C GLN A 80 14.41 -31.28 7.95
N LYS A 81 13.62 -32.07 8.69
CA LYS A 81 12.15 -31.94 8.67
C LYS A 81 11.69 -30.61 9.27
N GLN A 82 12.33 -30.16 10.34
CA GLN A 82 12.02 -28.87 10.97
C GLN A 82 12.41 -27.70 10.06
N GLU A 83 13.58 -27.74 9.43
CA GLU A 83 14.02 -26.74 8.46
C GLU A 83 13.04 -26.61 7.31
N TYR A 84 12.59 -27.74 6.75
CA TYR A 84 11.55 -27.75 5.72
C TYR A 84 10.22 -27.16 6.22
N ALA A 85 9.78 -27.52 7.43
CA ALA A 85 8.55 -26.97 8.01
C ALA A 85 8.65 -25.45 8.26
N ILE A 86 9.81 -24.95 8.67
CA ILE A 86 10.05 -23.51 8.85
C ILE A 86 9.97 -22.78 7.52
N VAL A 87 10.58 -23.33 6.46
CA VAL A 87 10.49 -22.74 5.11
C VAL A 87 9.04 -22.71 4.65
N GLN A 88 8.29 -23.80 4.80
CA GLN A 88 6.86 -23.83 4.44
C GLN A 88 6.03 -22.83 5.24
N LEU A 89 6.31 -22.67 6.54
CA LEU A 89 5.63 -21.66 7.37
C LEU A 89 5.97 -20.24 6.91
N SER A 90 7.21 -19.98 6.52
CA SER A 90 7.62 -18.69 5.95
C SER A 90 6.82 -18.39 4.67
N ASP A 91 6.75 -19.34 3.74
CA ASP A 91 6.01 -19.19 2.49
C ASP A 91 4.51 -18.92 2.75
N GLN A 92 3.91 -19.63 3.71
CA GLN A 92 2.51 -19.43 4.11
C GLN A 92 2.27 -18.05 4.75
N LEU A 93 3.22 -17.57 5.57
CA LEU A 93 3.14 -16.25 6.18
C LEU A 93 3.26 -15.15 5.12
N ASP A 94 4.15 -15.31 4.15
CA ASP A 94 4.30 -14.37 3.03
C ASP A 94 3.03 -14.34 2.16
N GLU A 95 2.45 -15.50 1.85
CA GLU A 95 1.18 -15.57 1.11
C GLU A 95 0.03 -14.91 1.89
N LEU A 96 -0.05 -15.14 3.20
CA LEU A 96 -1.04 -14.52 4.06
C LEU A 96 -0.84 -12.99 4.13
N ALA A 97 0.41 -12.52 4.26
CA ALA A 97 0.73 -11.11 4.28
C ALA A 97 0.30 -10.44 2.96
N GLN A 98 0.60 -11.04 1.81
CA GLN A 98 0.16 -10.54 0.50
C GLN A 98 -1.37 -10.48 0.39
N LYS A 99 -2.08 -11.51 0.85
CA LYS A 99 -3.55 -11.55 0.87
C LYS A 99 -4.13 -10.44 1.75
N VAL A 100 -3.54 -10.20 2.92
CA VAL A 100 -3.95 -9.14 3.83
C VAL A 100 -3.69 -7.77 3.23
N THR A 101 -2.50 -7.51 2.68
CA THR A 101 -2.18 -6.24 2.01
C THR A 101 -3.14 -5.95 0.87
N THR A 102 -3.40 -6.95 0.01
CA THR A 102 -4.35 -6.79 -1.10
C THR A 102 -5.75 -6.45 -0.60
N ARG A 103 -6.21 -7.13 0.47
CA ARG A 103 -7.52 -6.86 1.06
C ARG A 103 -7.60 -5.48 1.72
N LEU A 104 -6.54 -5.04 2.41
CA LEU A 104 -6.47 -3.72 3.00
C LEU A 104 -6.52 -2.63 1.94
N ASN A 105 -5.71 -2.74 0.88
CA ASN A 105 -5.71 -1.78 -0.23
C ASN A 105 -7.10 -1.70 -0.91
N ASN A 106 -7.76 -2.84 -1.11
CA ASN A 106 -9.11 -2.86 -1.67
C ASN A 106 -10.14 -2.19 -0.75
N LEU A 107 -10.03 -2.41 0.57
CA LEU A 107 -10.92 -1.77 1.54
C LEU A 107 -10.66 -0.28 1.62
N GLU A 108 -9.40 0.16 1.61
CA GLU A 108 -9.02 1.57 1.61
C GLU A 108 -9.54 2.28 0.36
N ALA A 109 -9.40 1.68 -0.83
CA ALA A 109 -9.97 2.22 -2.06
C ALA A 109 -11.51 2.30 -2.01
N GLN A 110 -12.18 1.31 -1.41
CA GLN A 110 -13.63 1.33 -1.22
C GLN A 110 -14.06 2.43 -0.24
N VAL A 111 -13.34 2.60 0.87
CA VAL A 111 -13.60 3.66 1.86
C VAL A 111 -13.42 5.02 1.23
N HIS A 112 -12.31 5.25 0.52
CA HIS A 112 -12.05 6.50 -0.21
C HIS A 112 -13.18 6.82 -1.21
N CYS A 113 -13.60 5.85 -2.02
CA CYS A 113 -14.71 6.03 -2.96
C CYS A 113 -16.04 6.40 -2.25
N LEU A 114 -16.28 5.82 -1.07
CA LEU A 114 -17.46 6.14 -0.27
C LEU A 114 -17.36 7.54 0.34
N GLU A 115 -16.19 7.93 0.86
CA GLU A 115 -15.95 9.24 1.45
C GLU A 115 -16.14 10.36 0.43
N VAL A 116 -15.55 10.22 -0.76
CA VAL A 116 -15.73 11.18 -1.87
C VAL A 116 -17.20 11.30 -2.26
N ARG A 117 -17.93 10.18 -2.34
CA ARG A 117 -19.36 10.19 -2.64
C ARG A 117 -20.18 10.85 -1.52
N ILE A 118 -19.83 10.65 -0.26
CA ILE A 118 -20.52 11.29 0.87
C ILE A 118 -20.28 12.79 0.83
N ALA A 119 -19.02 13.22 0.73
CA ALA A 119 -18.65 14.63 0.63
C ALA A 119 -19.35 15.32 -0.55
N ALA A 120 -19.40 14.68 -1.72
CA ALA A 120 -20.12 15.21 -2.88
C ALA A 120 -21.63 15.38 -2.63
N ASN A 121 -22.28 14.47 -1.90
CA ASN A 121 -23.70 14.63 -1.54
C ASN A 121 -23.89 15.74 -0.49
N GLU A 122 -23.02 15.81 0.51
CA GLU A 122 -23.09 16.83 1.56
C GLU A 122 -22.89 18.24 0.99
N ASP A 123 -21.88 18.43 0.13
CA ASP A 123 -21.61 19.71 -0.54
C ASP A 123 -22.79 20.12 -1.44
N LEU A 124 -23.29 19.20 -2.28
CA LEU A 124 -24.44 19.48 -3.14
C LEU A 124 -25.66 19.89 -2.30
N ASP A 125 -25.99 19.11 -1.26
CA ASP A 125 -27.14 19.40 -0.42
C ASP A 125 -26.97 20.71 0.35
N HIS A 126 -25.77 20.99 0.85
CA HIS A 126 -25.47 22.25 1.53
C HIS A 126 -25.65 23.46 0.60
N ILE A 127 -25.00 23.44 -0.57
CA ILE A 127 -25.04 24.53 -1.55
C ILE A 127 -26.47 24.76 -2.05
N VAL A 128 -27.18 23.70 -2.45
CA VAL A 128 -28.56 23.80 -2.93
C VAL A 128 -29.51 24.26 -1.83
N THR A 129 -29.34 23.79 -0.59
CA THR A 129 -30.21 24.19 0.52
C THR A 129 -30.00 25.66 0.89
N ALA A 130 -28.76 26.13 0.94
CA ALA A 130 -28.44 27.54 1.18
C ALA A 130 -29.06 28.43 0.09
N TRP A 131 -28.93 28.02 -1.16
CA TRP A 131 -29.56 28.71 -2.30
C TRP A 131 -31.09 28.70 -2.23
N ALA A 132 -31.69 27.54 -1.97
CA ALA A 132 -33.15 27.38 -1.85
C ALA A 132 -33.75 28.20 -0.71
N ALA A 133 -33.01 28.37 0.38
CA ALA A 133 -33.38 29.22 1.52
C ALA A 133 -33.19 30.72 1.24
N GLY A 134 -32.65 31.10 0.07
CA GLY A 134 -32.36 32.49 -0.27
C GLY A 134 -31.20 33.07 0.53
N GLN A 135 -30.22 32.26 0.89
CA GLN A 135 -29.00 32.75 1.55
C GLN A 135 -27.93 33.15 0.53
N THR A 136 -27.91 32.51 -0.64
CA THR A 136 -26.95 32.79 -1.72
C THR A 136 -27.64 33.33 -2.97
N TYR A 137 -26.94 34.23 -3.67
CA TYR A 137 -27.30 34.79 -4.99
C TYR A 137 -28.69 35.47 -5.12
N THR A 138 -29.35 35.82 -4.02
CA THR A 138 -30.75 36.32 -4.02
C THR A 138 -31.00 37.55 -4.89
N ASN A 139 -30.02 38.46 -4.97
CA ASN A 139 -30.13 39.71 -5.74
C ASN A 139 -29.93 39.50 -7.25
N PHE A 140 -29.51 38.31 -7.68
CA PHE A 140 -29.26 38.02 -9.09
C PHE A 140 -30.51 37.48 -9.80
N PRO A 141 -30.69 37.75 -11.10
CA PRO A 141 -31.69 37.06 -11.92
C PRO A 141 -31.43 35.55 -11.96
N TRP A 142 -32.50 34.76 -12.07
CA TRP A 142 -32.40 33.30 -11.96
C TRP A 142 -31.43 32.65 -12.96
N ALA A 143 -31.31 33.17 -14.18
CA ALA A 143 -30.39 32.62 -15.18
C ALA A 143 -28.91 32.81 -14.79
N VAL A 144 -28.59 33.91 -14.12
CA VAL A 144 -27.26 34.15 -13.56
C VAL A 144 -27.04 33.28 -12.32
N GLN A 145 -28.07 33.16 -11.46
CA GLN A 145 -27.98 32.28 -10.29
C GLN A 145 -27.70 30.83 -10.67
N VAL A 146 -28.31 30.31 -11.73
CA VAL A 146 -28.07 28.93 -12.21
C VAL A 146 -26.62 28.73 -12.62
N ALA A 147 -26.01 29.68 -13.35
CA ALA A 147 -24.61 29.61 -13.75
C ALA A 147 -23.65 29.65 -12.54
N LEU A 148 -23.90 30.54 -11.58
CA LEU A 148 -23.09 30.65 -10.36
C LEU A 148 -23.24 29.41 -9.47
N LEU A 149 -24.47 28.92 -9.29
CA LEU A 149 -24.77 27.72 -8.52
C LEU A 149 -24.10 26.48 -9.12
N ALA A 150 -24.18 26.32 -10.45
CA ALA A 150 -23.49 25.23 -11.13
C ALA A 150 -21.97 25.33 -10.91
N ARG A 151 -21.38 26.52 -11.04
CA ARG A 151 -19.94 26.71 -10.82
C ARG A 151 -19.52 26.40 -9.39
N GLU A 152 -20.31 26.81 -8.41
CA GLU A 152 -20.06 26.50 -7.00
C GLU A 152 -20.08 24.97 -6.75
N VAL A 153 -21.11 24.28 -7.25
CA VAL A 153 -21.22 22.82 -7.12
C VAL A 153 -20.05 22.10 -7.79
N PHE A 154 -19.70 22.45 -9.03
CA PHE A 154 -18.58 21.80 -9.74
C PHE A 154 -17.20 22.35 -9.35
N SER A 155 -17.13 23.25 -8.36
CA SER A 155 -15.88 23.60 -7.67
C SER A 155 -15.72 22.87 -6.33
N SER A 156 -16.67 22.01 -5.96
CA SER A 156 -16.72 21.26 -4.69
C SER A 156 -16.31 19.79 -4.85
N SER A 157 -16.53 18.97 -3.81
CA SER A 157 -16.27 17.52 -3.82
C SER A 157 -17.03 16.76 -4.93
N VAL A 158 -18.08 17.34 -5.51
CA VAL A 158 -18.78 16.79 -6.67
C VAL A 158 -17.85 16.61 -7.88
N MET A 159 -16.92 17.54 -8.10
CA MET A 159 -15.93 17.45 -9.17
C MET A 159 -14.97 16.28 -8.97
N MET A 160 -14.51 16.10 -7.72
CA MET A 160 -13.64 14.97 -7.36
C MET A 160 -14.34 13.63 -7.59
N TYR A 161 -15.64 13.55 -7.29
CA TYR A 161 -16.43 12.35 -7.61
C TYR A 161 -16.49 12.07 -9.12
N GLU A 162 -16.77 13.08 -9.96
CA GLU A 162 -16.82 12.87 -11.42
C GLU A 162 -15.45 12.42 -11.96
N LEU A 163 -14.36 13.01 -11.47
CA LEU A 163 -12.98 12.66 -11.86
C LEU A 163 -12.61 11.22 -11.48
N GLU A 164 -12.93 10.80 -10.26
CA GLU A 164 -12.52 9.49 -9.75
C GLU A 164 -13.39 8.34 -10.25
N THR A 165 -14.69 8.58 -10.43
CA THR A 165 -15.66 7.53 -10.79
C THR A 165 -15.98 7.49 -12.29
N GLY A 166 -15.77 8.60 -13.01
CA GLY A 166 -16.21 8.79 -14.39
C GLY A 166 -17.73 8.92 -14.55
N ASP A 167 -18.50 8.97 -13.46
CA ASP A 167 -19.95 9.15 -13.47
C ASP A 167 -20.31 10.63 -13.58
N THR A 168 -20.46 11.12 -14.80
CA THR A 168 -20.80 12.51 -15.10
C THR A 168 -22.30 12.82 -15.03
N GLU A 169 -23.17 11.81 -15.03
CA GLU A 169 -24.61 12.05 -15.18
C GLU A 169 -25.31 12.30 -13.84
N ARG A 170 -24.89 11.56 -12.80
CA ARG A 170 -25.60 11.51 -11.52
C ARG A 170 -25.81 12.89 -10.88
N TYR A 171 -24.74 13.62 -10.64
CA TYR A 171 -24.81 14.90 -9.93
C TYR A 171 -25.34 16.03 -10.81
N ARG A 172 -25.06 16.00 -12.13
CA ARG A 172 -25.62 16.94 -13.11
C ARG A 172 -27.14 16.85 -13.14
N GLN A 173 -27.69 15.65 -13.33
CA GLN A 173 -29.15 15.44 -13.32
C GLN A 173 -29.78 15.77 -11.97
N LEU A 174 -29.12 15.42 -10.87
CA LEU A 174 -29.62 15.72 -9.52
C LEU A 174 -29.69 17.23 -9.28
N LEU A 175 -28.68 17.99 -9.71
CA LEU A 175 -28.67 19.45 -9.62
C LEU A 175 -29.79 20.07 -10.47
N VAL A 176 -29.94 19.64 -11.73
CA VAL A 176 -31.03 20.11 -12.62
C VAL A 176 -32.40 19.89 -11.95
N ASN A 177 -32.65 18.68 -11.43
CA ASN A 177 -33.91 18.36 -10.78
C ASN A 177 -34.15 19.19 -9.51
N LYS A 178 -33.11 19.40 -8.69
CA LYS A 178 -33.18 20.24 -7.48
C LYS A 178 -33.47 21.70 -7.80
N ILE A 179 -32.84 22.27 -8.84
CA ILE A 179 -33.10 23.64 -9.30
C ILE A 179 -34.56 23.79 -9.73
N ILE A 180 -35.05 22.88 -10.57
CA ILE A 180 -36.43 22.90 -11.08
C ILE A 180 -37.44 22.76 -9.94
N ALA A 181 -37.19 21.86 -8.98
CA ALA A 181 -38.11 21.65 -7.85
C ALA A 181 -38.20 22.88 -6.92
N THR A 182 -37.14 23.66 -6.81
CA THR A 182 -37.03 24.75 -5.84
C THR A 182 -37.63 26.06 -6.38
N ARG A 183 -37.51 26.32 -7.68
CA ARG A 183 -37.90 27.62 -8.26
C ARG A 183 -39.36 27.65 -8.73
N LYS A 184 -40.19 28.40 -8.00
CA LYS A 184 -41.58 28.73 -8.37
C LYS A 184 -41.74 29.79 -9.48
N GLN A 185 -40.65 30.39 -9.94
CA GLN A 185 -40.65 31.52 -10.89
C GLN A 185 -40.00 31.20 -12.23
N LEU A 186 -39.82 29.91 -12.56
CA LEU A 186 -39.35 29.54 -13.89
C LEU A 186 -40.44 29.84 -14.93
N PRO A 187 -40.09 30.32 -16.13
CA PRO A 187 -41.06 30.46 -17.21
C PRO A 187 -41.65 29.10 -17.58
N ASP A 188 -42.99 29.00 -17.60
CA ASP A 188 -43.71 27.78 -18.02
C ASP A 188 -43.74 27.60 -19.56
N SER A 189 -43.24 28.57 -20.31
CA SER A 189 -43.26 28.59 -21.77
C SER A 189 -41.86 28.83 -22.35
N PHE A 190 -41.69 28.43 -23.61
CA PHE A 190 -40.46 28.69 -24.35
C PHE A 190 -40.15 30.19 -24.38
N PHE A 191 -38.88 30.52 -24.18
CA PHE A 191 -38.39 31.90 -24.21
C PHE A 191 -37.20 32.05 -25.15
N GLY A 192 -37.03 33.25 -25.68
CA GLY A 192 -35.82 33.63 -26.39
C GLY A 192 -34.70 33.87 -25.39
N LEU A 193 -33.58 33.13 -25.51
CA LEU A 193 -32.44 33.25 -24.61
C LEU A 193 -31.91 34.69 -24.54
N GLY A 194 -31.87 35.38 -25.68
CA GLY A 194 -31.40 36.77 -25.75
C GLY A 194 -32.31 37.72 -24.98
N ASP A 195 -33.62 37.61 -25.18
CA ASP A 195 -34.57 38.49 -24.50
C ASP A 195 -34.59 38.23 -22.99
N LEU A 196 -34.41 36.98 -22.57
CA LEU A 196 -34.29 36.62 -21.16
C LEU A 196 -33.05 37.23 -20.50
N LEU A 197 -31.89 37.15 -21.17
CA LEU A 197 -30.65 37.67 -20.64
C LEU A 197 -30.60 39.21 -20.66
N ASP A 198 -31.15 39.85 -21.70
CA ASP A 198 -31.29 41.31 -21.74
C ASP A 198 -32.18 41.81 -20.57
N GLN A 199 -33.32 41.15 -20.34
CA GLN A 199 -34.20 41.47 -19.19
C GLN A 199 -33.51 41.20 -17.85
N SER A 200 -32.71 40.15 -17.76
CA SER A 200 -31.93 39.81 -16.57
C SER A 200 -30.90 40.90 -16.26
N CYS A 201 -30.15 41.36 -17.27
CA CYS A 201 -29.15 42.41 -17.10
C CYS A 201 -29.78 43.73 -16.64
N MET A 202 -30.96 44.10 -17.16
CA MET A 202 -31.67 45.31 -16.73
C MET A 202 -32.05 45.32 -15.24
N ARG A 203 -32.14 44.14 -14.60
CA ARG A 203 -32.47 44.02 -13.16
C ARG A 203 -31.24 44.04 -12.25
N MET A 204 -30.03 43.98 -12.82
CA MET A 204 -28.78 43.95 -12.07
C MET A 204 -28.17 45.35 -11.95
N THR A 205 -27.44 45.60 -10.86
CA THR A 205 -26.60 46.80 -10.77
C THR A 205 -25.37 46.65 -11.66
N LYS A 206 -24.71 47.77 -11.99
CA LYS A 206 -23.49 47.74 -12.81
C LYS A 206 -22.37 46.97 -12.11
N ASP A 207 -22.20 47.16 -10.81
CA ASP A 207 -21.17 46.48 -10.01
C ASP A 207 -21.41 44.96 -9.98
N ASP A 208 -22.68 44.54 -9.85
CA ASP A 208 -23.06 43.12 -9.92
C ASP A 208 -22.78 42.51 -11.30
N GLN A 209 -23.01 43.28 -12.38
CA GLN A 209 -22.68 42.84 -13.74
C GLN A 209 -21.18 42.68 -13.94
N GLU A 210 -20.37 43.63 -13.45
CA GLU A 210 -18.90 43.57 -13.53
C GLU A 210 -18.35 42.39 -12.72
N LEU A 211 -18.82 42.19 -11.49
CA LEU A 211 -18.41 41.08 -10.63
C LEU A 211 -18.79 39.73 -11.25
N THR A 212 -20.02 39.58 -11.74
CA THR A 212 -20.49 38.32 -12.35
C THR A 212 -19.73 38.01 -13.64
N ALA A 213 -19.50 39.01 -14.49
CA ALA A 213 -18.69 38.85 -15.70
C ALA A 213 -17.27 38.40 -15.36
N ALA A 214 -16.66 38.99 -14.33
CA ALA A 214 -15.34 38.61 -13.85
C ALA A 214 -15.31 37.18 -13.31
N LEU A 215 -16.32 36.77 -12.51
CA LEU A 215 -16.41 35.41 -11.95
C LEU A 215 -16.62 34.33 -13.01
N LEU A 216 -17.26 34.64 -14.14
CA LEU A 216 -17.41 33.69 -15.24
C LEU A 216 -16.17 33.61 -16.15
N GLU A 217 -15.27 34.60 -16.09
CA GLU A 217 -13.94 34.64 -16.74
C GLU A 217 -13.92 34.46 -18.27
N ILE A 218 -14.98 34.90 -18.97
CA ILE A 218 -15.21 34.55 -20.38
C ILE A 218 -14.25 35.23 -21.39
N ARG A 219 -13.72 36.43 -21.11
CA ARG A 219 -12.72 37.09 -21.99
C ARG A 219 -11.38 36.36 -22.13
N SER A 220 -11.04 35.51 -21.17
CA SER A 220 -9.77 34.80 -21.14
C SER A 220 -9.83 33.45 -21.86
N VAL A 221 -11.00 33.11 -22.43
CA VAL A 221 -11.32 31.77 -22.91
C VAL A 221 -10.81 31.55 -24.34
N PRO A 222 -9.94 30.56 -24.59
CA PRO A 222 -9.52 30.19 -25.94
C PRO A 222 -10.71 29.76 -26.80
N GLN A 223 -10.64 30.03 -28.11
CA GLN A 223 -11.72 29.71 -29.06
C GLN A 223 -12.15 28.22 -29.04
N GLN A 224 -11.24 27.33 -28.63
CA GLN A 224 -11.49 25.89 -28.46
C GLN A 224 -12.47 25.57 -27.32
N ARG A 225 -12.45 26.35 -26.23
CA ARG A 225 -13.28 26.17 -25.04
C ARG A 225 -14.69 26.74 -25.25
N LEU A 226 -14.82 27.69 -26.17
CA LEU A 226 -16.07 28.29 -26.65
C LEU A 226 -17.00 27.23 -27.27
N VAL A 227 -16.47 26.29 -28.06
CA VAL A 227 -17.24 25.21 -28.72
C VAL A 227 -17.98 24.35 -27.70
N ASN A 228 -17.42 24.19 -26.50
CA ASN A 228 -17.95 23.34 -25.45
C ASN A 228 -18.72 24.11 -24.37
N THR A 229 -18.78 25.44 -24.45
CA THR A 229 -19.44 26.31 -23.46
C THR A 229 -20.30 27.42 -24.08
N PRO A 230 -21.15 27.17 -25.10
CA PRO A 230 -21.87 28.21 -25.81
C PRO A 230 -22.88 28.99 -24.94
N HIS A 231 -23.58 28.36 -24.00
CA HIS A 231 -24.53 29.06 -23.12
C HIS A 231 -23.80 29.91 -22.08
N LEU A 232 -22.75 29.38 -21.45
CA LEU A 232 -21.92 30.15 -20.52
C LEU A 232 -21.27 31.34 -21.22
N PHE A 233 -20.69 31.13 -22.40
CA PHE A 233 -20.11 32.20 -23.22
C PHE A 233 -21.12 33.32 -23.49
N VAL A 234 -22.35 32.98 -23.87
CA VAL A 234 -23.40 33.96 -24.11
C VAL A 234 -23.77 34.72 -22.84
N ILE A 235 -23.89 34.03 -21.69
CA ILE A 235 -24.20 34.67 -20.41
C ILE A 235 -23.12 35.70 -20.02
N GLY A 236 -21.84 35.33 -20.00
CA GLY A 236 -20.81 36.29 -19.61
C GLY A 236 -20.54 37.35 -20.66
N THR A 237 -20.54 37.03 -21.95
CA THR A 237 -20.40 38.04 -23.02
C THR A 237 -21.54 39.06 -22.93
N THR A 238 -22.76 38.63 -22.59
CA THR A 238 -23.88 39.55 -22.35
C THR A 238 -23.56 40.52 -21.22
N LEU A 239 -23.09 40.00 -20.07
CA LEU A 239 -22.75 40.82 -18.91
C LEU A 239 -21.60 41.78 -19.23
N GLU A 240 -20.57 41.33 -19.93
CA GLU A 240 -19.46 42.16 -20.37
C GLU A 240 -19.85 43.26 -21.35
N LEU A 241 -20.76 42.97 -22.30
CA LEU A 241 -21.29 43.98 -23.21
C LEU A 241 -22.17 44.98 -22.45
N ALA A 242 -22.87 44.53 -21.41
CA ALA A 242 -23.69 45.39 -20.56
C ALA A 242 -22.85 46.33 -19.68
N THR A 243 -21.58 46.02 -19.37
CA THR A 243 -20.71 46.88 -18.56
C THR A 243 -19.99 47.96 -19.37
N LEU A 244 -20.01 47.88 -20.71
CA LEU A 244 -19.40 48.88 -21.59
C LEU A 244 -19.95 50.30 -21.36
N PRO A 245 -19.14 51.35 -21.64
CA PRO A 245 -19.60 52.73 -21.66
C PRO A 245 -20.82 52.90 -22.57
N THR A 246 -21.71 53.82 -22.24
CA THR A 246 -22.98 54.05 -22.96
C THR A 246 -22.81 54.29 -24.46
N GLU A 247 -21.68 54.86 -24.87
CA GLU A 247 -21.36 55.13 -26.28
C GLU A 247 -20.98 53.87 -27.07
N ALA A 248 -20.42 52.86 -26.41
CA ALA A 248 -19.97 51.60 -27.02
C ALA A 248 -20.90 50.41 -26.73
N ARG A 249 -21.87 50.59 -25.82
CA ARG A 249 -22.81 49.56 -25.39
C ARG A 249 -23.85 49.27 -26.48
N PRO A 250 -23.99 48.01 -26.92
CA PRO A 250 -25.08 47.63 -27.82
C PRO A 250 -26.45 47.90 -27.18
N ALA A 251 -27.44 48.30 -27.97
CA ALA A 251 -28.81 48.49 -27.47
C ALA A 251 -29.41 47.22 -26.83
N LYS A 252 -28.98 46.05 -27.31
CA LYS A 252 -29.34 44.72 -26.78
C LYS A 252 -28.08 43.86 -26.63
N PRO A 253 -27.41 43.92 -25.46
CA PRO A 253 -26.19 43.17 -25.18
C PRO A 253 -26.32 41.67 -25.43
N ALA A 254 -27.42 41.05 -25.02
CA ALA A 254 -27.59 39.59 -25.12
C ALA A 254 -27.84 39.12 -26.54
N GLN A 255 -28.64 39.86 -27.31
CA GLN A 255 -28.84 39.57 -28.72
C GLN A 255 -27.52 39.69 -29.51
N SER A 256 -26.66 40.63 -29.12
CA SER A 256 -25.33 40.80 -29.71
C SER A 256 -24.40 39.63 -29.33
N ALA A 257 -24.38 39.23 -28.06
CA ALA A 257 -23.63 38.06 -27.59
C ALA A 257 -24.05 36.76 -28.31
N LEU A 258 -25.35 36.55 -28.51
CA LEU A 258 -25.87 35.42 -29.27
C LEU A 258 -25.45 35.45 -30.75
N ALA A 259 -25.46 36.63 -31.37
CA ALA A 259 -25.02 36.78 -32.75
C ALA A 259 -23.51 36.45 -32.88
N LEU A 260 -22.69 36.90 -31.92
CA LEU A 260 -21.26 36.57 -31.86
C LEU A 260 -21.04 35.06 -31.68
N CYS A 261 -21.73 34.43 -30.73
CA CYS A 261 -21.65 32.99 -30.50
C CYS A 261 -22.03 32.18 -31.76
N ARG A 262 -23.13 32.56 -32.43
CA ARG A 262 -23.57 31.91 -33.67
C ARG A 262 -22.61 32.09 -34.83
N ALA A 263 -21.99 33.26 -34.96
CA ALA A 263 -20.98 33.50 -35.98
C ALA A 263 -19.74 32.60 -35.80
N GLN A 264 -19.47 32.17 -34.57
CA GLN A 264 -18.29 31.36 -34.23
C GLN A 264 -18.56 29.85 -34.19
N ILE A 265 -19.72 29.40 -33.70
CA ILE A 265 -19.99 27.97 -33.41
C ILE A 265 -21.28 27.45 -34.08
N GLY A 266 -22.20 28.33 -34.50
CA GLY A 266 -23.37 27.98 -35.32
C GLY A 266 -24.53 27.24 -34.63
N THR A 267 -24.39 26.74 -33.40
CA THR A 267 -25.29 25.70 -32.83
C THR A 267 -26.07 26.09 -31.57
N ILE A 268 -26.37 27.37 -31.32
CA ILE A 268 -27.27 27.76 -30.20
C ILE A 268 -28.71 28.04 -30.66
N SER A 269 -29.65 27.27 -30.12
CA SER A 269 -31.10 27.40 -30.39
C SER A 269 -31.61 28.81 -30.09
N ARG A 270 -32.59 29.27 -30.88
CA ARG A 270 -33.20 30.61 -30.70
C ARG A 270 -34.17 30.67 -29.54
N THR A 271 -34.83 29.55 -29.28
CA THR A 271 -35.82 29.36 -28.23
C THR A 271 -35.42 28.15 -27.42
N THR A 272 -35.58 28.23 -26.11
CA THR A 272 -35.31 27.15 -25.15
C THR A 272 -36.40 27.16 -24.09
N ASP A 273 -36.61 26.03 -23.43
CA ASP A 273 -37.34 26.00 -22.17
C ASP A 273 -36.38 26.13 -20.97
N ALA A 274 -36.96 26.25 -19.77
CA ALA A 274 -36.19 26.40 -18.54
C ALA A 274 -35.34 25.17 -18.21
N ARG A 275 -35.86 23.96 -18.43
CA ARG A 275 -35.17 22.70 -18.12
C ARG A 275 -33.99 22.50 -19.05
N GLU A 276 -34.17 22.68 -20.35
CA GLU A 276 -33.11 22.60 -21.35
C GLU A 276 -32.01 23.63 -21.05
N PHE A 277 -32.38 24.88 -20.78
CA PHE A 277 -31.41 25.91 -20.42
C PHE A 277 -30.60 25.53 -19.16
N ILE A 278 -31.26 25.10 -18.09
CA ILE A 278 -30.58 24.69 -16.85
C ILE A 278 -29.65 23.50 -17.14
N THR A 279 -30.11 22.53 -17.92
CA THR A 279 -29.32 21.33 -18.27
C THR A 279 -28.06 21.72 -19.03
N TYR A 280 -28.18 22.55 -20.07
CA TYR A 280 -27.02 23.00 -20.84
C TYR A 280 -26.03 23.80 -19.99
N VAL A 281 -26.51 24.73 -19.17
CA VAL A 281 -25.63 25.51 -18.28
C VAL A 281 -24.91 24.60 -17.28
N VAL A 282 -25.60 23.63 -16.69
CA VAL A 282 -25.01 22.67 -15.74
C VAL A 282 -23.97 21.79 -16.43
N GLU A 283 -24.27 21.23 -17.60
CA GLU A 283 -23.35 20.37 -18.35
C GLU A 283 -22.12 21.14 -18.83
N GLU A 284 -22.32 22.33 -19.41
CA GLU A 284 -21.22 23.18 -19.85
C GLU A 284 -20.32 23.56 -18.67
N THR A 285 -20.90 23.93 -17.54
CA THR A 285 -20.11 24.30 -16.34
C THR A 285 -19.32 23.13 -15.79
N ALA A 286 -19.94 21.94 -15.70
CA ALA A 286 -19.25 20.75 -15.24
C ALA A 286 -18.09 20.37 -16.16
N ASN A 287 -18.32 20.38 -17.48
CA ASN A 287 -17.28 20.10 -18.48
C ASN A 287 -16.15 21.14 -18.42
N ASP A 288 -16.51 22.40 -18.22
CA ASP A 288 -15.59 23.52 -18.11
C ASP A 288 -14.65 23.37 -16.89
N CYS A 289 -15.22 23.06 -15.73
CA CYS A 289 -14.45 22.83 -14.51
C CYS A 289 -13.58 21.56 -14.62
N MET A 290 -14.08 20.49 -15.23
CA MET A 290 -13.29 19.28 -15.53
C MET A 290 -12.07 19.61 -16.41
N ALA A 291 -12.27 20.43 -17.45
CA ALA A 291 -11.20 20.81 -18.38
C ALA A 291 -10.12 21.71 -17.73
N MET A 292 -10.43 22.43 -16.65
CA MET A 292 -9.43 23.20 -15.91
C MET A 292 -8.53 22.33 -15.01
N MET A 293 -8.96 21.11 -14.68
CA MET A 293 -8.24 20.19 -13.78
C MET A 293 -7.38 19.17 -14.52
N GLN A 294 -7.49 19.07 -15.85
CA GLN A 294 -6.70 18.19 -16.72
C GLN A 294 -5.51 18.93 -17.34
#